data_AF-W1QLL0-F1
#
_entry.id   AF-W1QLL0-F1
#
_cell.length_a   1.000
_cell.length_b   1.000
_cell.length_c   1.000
_cell.angle_alpha   90.00
_cell.angle_beta   90.00
_cell.angle_gamma   90.00
#
_symmetry.space_group_name_H-M   'P 1'
#
loop_
_entity.id
_entity.type
_entity.pdbx_description
1 polymer ?
#
loop_
_entity_poly.entity_id
_entity_poly.type
_entity_poly.pdbx_seq_one_letter_code
_entity_poly.pdbx_strand_id
1 'polypeptide(L)'
;MSCQICNEAPFKYKCPRCGLKYCSLKCYKSEKHQDPETTTAPQLKPLKHLPKVDDPELQKLLDSPEFVQYLKEPVIQLNIRIINEILNDVSITQEYNTEGRTEIATRKISNLRNKGLEQNAAFDEFCNLVLNLLDNENDNPVL
;
A
#
# COMPACT_ATOMS: atom_id res chain seq x y z
N MET A 1 -36.51 -7.15 14.42
CA MET A 1 -35.25 -6.43 14.12
C MET A 1 -35.10 -6.28 12.61
N SER A 2 -34.94 -5.05 12.11
CA SER A 2 -34.96 -4.70 10.68
C SER A 2 -33.57 -4.77 10.02
N CYS A 3 -33.55 -4.76 8.70
CA CYS A 3 -32.36 -4.65 7.88
C CYS A 3 -31.70 -3.28 8.08
N GLN A 4 -30.41 -3.25 8.41
CA GLN A 4 -29.65 -2.03 8.67
C GLN A 4 -29.25 -1.27 7.39
N ILE A 5 -29.70 -1.72 6.21
CA ILE A 5 -29.35 -1.14 4.91
C ILE A 5 -30.56 -0.43 4.30
N CYS A 6 -31.72 -1.11 4.21
CA CYS A 6 -32.95 -0.50 3.72
C CYS A 6 -33.91 -0.05 4.82
N ASN A 7 -33.80 -0.57 6.05
CA ASN A 7 -34.73 -0.35 7.16
C ASN A 7 -36.21 -0.71 6.90
N GLU A 8 -36.56 -1.21 5.71
CA GLU A 8 -37.95 -1.51 5.30
C GLU A 8 -38.40 -2.94 5.70
N ALA A 9 -37.47 -3.88 5.73
CA ALA A 9 -37.77 -5.31 5.92
C ALA A 9 -37.03 -5.90 7.12
N PRO A 10 -37.54 -6.99 7.74
CA PRO A 10 -36.80 -7.73 8.75
C PRO A 10 -35.49 -8.28 8.17
N PHE A 11 -34.41 -8.27 8.96
CA PHE A 11 -33.14 -8.84 8.50
C PHE A 11 -33.24 -10.36 8.43
N LYS A 12 -32.54 -10.96 7.46
CA LYS A 12 -32.44 -12.41 7.28
C LYS A 12 -31.03 -12.95 7.43
N TYR A 13 -30.02 -12.11 7.15
CA TYR A 13 -28.62 -12.51 7.11
C TYR A 13 -27.74 -11.49 7.83
N LYS A 14 -26.54 -11.90 8.26
CA LYS A 14 -25.51 -11.05 8.85
C LYS A 14 -24.24 -11.16 8.00
N CYS A 15 -23.66 -10.04 7.60
CA CYS A 15 -22.41 -10.02 6.84
C CYS A 15 -21.24 -10.47 7.74
N PRO A 16 -20.43 -11.47 7.35
CA PRO A 16 -19.29 -11.91 8.15
C PRO A 16 -18.11 -10.91 8.11
N ARG A 17 -18.09 -9.99 7.13
CA ARG A 17 -17.03 -8.97 6.97
C ARG A 17 -17.24 -7.77 7.90
N CYS A 18 -18.35 -7.06 7.73
CA CYS A 18 -18.64 -5.83 8.47
C CYS A 18 -19.68 -6.00 9.60
N GLY A 19 -20.26 -7.19 9.76
CA GLY A 19 -21.24 -7.47 10.81
C GLY A 19 -22.67 -6.93 10.58
N LEU A 20 -22.92 -6.22 9.48
CA LEU A 20 -24.23 -5.63 9.17
C LEU A 20 -25.33 -6.67 8.90
N LYS A 21 -26.53 -6.42 9.43
CA LYS A 21 -27.71 -7.26 9.26
C LYS A 21 -28.53 -6.82 8.05
N TYR A 22 -28.79 -7.71 7.10
CA TYR A 22 -29.45 -7.40 5.83
C TYR A 22 -30.62 -8.34 5.49
N CYS A 23 -31.61 -7.84 4.74
CA CYS A 23 -32.83 -8.60 4.41
C CYS A 23 -32.67 -9.51 3.18
N SER A 24 -31.85 -9.14 2.20
CA SER A 24 -31.69 -9.87 0.94
C SER A 24 -30.39 -9.55 0.21
N LEU A 25 -30.07 -10.32 -0.82
CA LEU A 25 -28.92 -10.07 -1.71
C LEU A 25 -28.95 -8.68 -2.36
N LYS A 26 -30.13 -8.08 -2.57
CA LYS A 26 -30.23 -6.70 -3.09
C LYS A 26 -29.59 -5.70 -2.13
N CYS A 27 -29.82 -5.85 -0.82
CA CYS A 27 -29.18 -5.01 0.18
C CYS A 27 -27.69 -5.36 0.33
N TYR A 28 -27.33 -6.64 0.28
CA TYR A 28 -25.92 -7.07 0.33
C TYR A 28 -25.07 -6.47 -0.81
N LYS A 29 -25.64 -6.29 -2.00
CA LYS A 29 -24.95 -5.71 -3.17
C LYS A 29 -25.19 -4.21 -3.35
N SER A 30 -25.91 -3.56 -2.42
CA SER A 30 -26.22 -2.14 -2.55
C SER A 30 -25.02 -1.27 -2.20
N GLU A 31 -24.94 -0.07 -2.78
CA GLU A 31 -23.94 0.94 -2.41
C GLU A 31 -24.04 1.34 -0.93
N LYS A 32 -25.24 1.23 -0.34
CA LYS A 32 -25.46 1.43 1.11
C LYS A 32 -24.81 0.33 1.98
N HIS A 33 -24.34 -0.75 1.37
CA HIS A 33 -23.53 -1.80 1.97
C HIS A 33 -22.07 -1.69 1.49
N GLN A 34 -21.57 -0.46 1.35
CA GLN A 34 -20.16 -0.19 1.18
C GLN A 34 -19.45 -0.27 2.53
N ASP A 35 -18.45 -1.14 2.60
CA ASP A 35 -17.46 -1.15 3.66
C ASP A 35 -16.80 0.24 3.75
N PRO A 36 -16.54 0.78 4.96
CA PRO A 36 -15.63 1.91 5.11
C PRO A 36 -14.22 1.63 4.52
N GLU A 37 -13.91 0.39 4.16
CA GLU A 37 -12.64 -0.02 3.55
C GLU A 37 -12.71 -0.32 2.03
N THR A 38 -13.84 -0.08 1.32
CA THR A 38 -13.90 -0.43 -0.12
C THR A 38 -14.45 0.65 -1.05
N THR A 39 -14.58 1.91 -0.62
CA THR A 39 -14.76 3.02 -1.56
C THR A 39 -14.11 4.30 -1.04
N THR A 40 -12.78 4.33 -1.13
CA THR A 40 -12.11 5.50 -1.67
C THR A 40 -11.10 4.98 -2.69
N ALA A 41 -11.42 5.04 -3.98
CA ALA A 41 -10.44 5.69 -4.84
C ALA A 41 -10.24 7.06 -4.16
N PRO A 42 -9.07 7.37 -3.59
CA PRO A 42 -8.85 8.71 -3.09
C PRO A 42 -9.14 9.58 -4.29
N GLN A 43 -10.16 10.44 -4.20
CA GLN A 43 -10.11 11.65 -4.99
C GLN A 43 -8.83 12.32 -4.52
N LEU A 44 -7.76 12.08 -5.29
CA LEU A 44 -6.48 12.75 -5.17
C LEU A 44 -6.82 14.22 -5.39
N LYS A 45 -7.19 14.90 -4.32
CA LYS A 45 -7.01 16.34 -4.20
C LYS A 45 -5.58 16.55 -4.71
N PRO A 46 -5.36 17.34 -5.77
CA PRO A 46 -4.01 17.55 -6.28
C PRO A 46 -3.14 17.96 -5.09
N LEU A 47 -2.23 17.07 -4.67
CA LEU A 47 -1.26 17.34 -3.62
C LEU A 47 -0.31 18.37 -4.23
N LYS A 48 -0.69 19.65 -4.13
CA LYS A 48 0.09 20.73 -4.72
C LYS A 48 1.43 20.90 -4.01
N HIS A 49 1.60 20.36 -2.79
CA HIS A 49 2.88 20.26 -2.10
C HIS A 49 3.02 18.86 -1.47
N LEU A 50 4.06 18.13 -1.86
CA LEU A 50 4.56 17.00 -1.07
C LEU A 50 4.99 17.52 0.30
N PRO A 51 4.79 16.76 1.39
CA PRO A 51 5.35 17.13 2.69
C PRO A 51 6.87 17.22 2.56
N LYS A 52 7.47 18.32 3.05
CA LYS A 52 8.92 18.37 3.26
C LYS A 52 9.26 17.34 4.33
N VAL A 53 10.18 16.43 4.02
CA VAL A 53 10.62 15.40 4.95
C VAL A 53 11.99 15.78 5.49
N ASP A 54 12.21 15.54 6.78
CA ASP A 54 13.47 15.88 7.46
C ASP A 54 14.63 14.97 7.02
N ASP A 55 14.31 13.83 6.39
CA ASP A 55 15.27 12.88 5.85
C ASP A 55 15.78 13.36 4.46
N PRO A 56 17.08 13.67 4.33
CA PRO A 56 17.65 14.23 3.11
C PRO A 56 17.65 13.25 1.93
N GLU A 57 17.79 11.94 2.19
CA GLU A 57 17.77 10.89 1.16
C GLU A 57 16.35 10.74 0.60
N LEU A 58 15.35 10.73 1.48
CA LEU A 58 13.95 10.69 1.10
C LEU A 58 13.52 11.97 0.38
N GLN A 59 13.99 13.14 0.80
CA GLN A 59 13.71 14.39 0.10
C GLN A 59 14.28 14.36 -1.33
N LYS A 60 15.49 13.84 -1.51
CA LYS A 60 16.10 13.65 -2.85
C LYS A 60 15.25 12.73 -3.74
N LEU A 61 14.72 11.64 -3.18
CA LEU A 61 13.79 10.77 -3.92
C LEU A 61 12.52 11.54 -4.33
N LEU A 62 11.93 12.30 -3.40
CA LEU A 62 10.71 13.08 -3.64
C LEU A 62 10.89 14.23 -4.63
N ASP A 63 12.13 14.73 -4.80
CA ASP A 63 12.47 15.73 -5.80
C ASP A 63 12.55 15.13 -7.22
N SER A 64 12.68 13.81 -7.37
CA SER A 64 12.65 13.13 -8.66
C SER A 64 11.22 13.01 -9.22
N PRO A 65 10.92 13.62 -10.39
CA PRO A 65 9.58 13.54 -10.99
C PRO A 65 9.24 12.12 -11.46
N GLU A 66 10.24 11.31 -11.79
CA GLU A 66 10.09 9.91 -12.17
C GLU A 66 9.68 9.07 -10.95
N PHE A 67 10.36 9.27 -9.82
CA PHE A 67 10.02 8.59 -8.56
C PHE A 67 8.60 8.94 -8.11
N VAL A 68 8.22 10.23 -8.16
CA VAL A 68 6.87 10.70 -7.82
C VAL A 68 5.81 10.14 -8.76
N GLN A 69 6.14 9.88 -10.04
CA GLN A 69 5.23 9.20 -10.96
C GLN A 69 5.02 7.75 -10.57
N TYR A 70 6.07 6.99 -10.26
CA TYR A 70 5.94 5.61 -9.76
C TYR A 70 5.12 5.53 -8.48
N LEU A 71 5.23 6.49 -7.56
CA LEU A 71 4.41 6.52 -6.35
C LEU A 71 2.90 6.66 -6.63
N LYS A 72 2.48 7.07 -7.82
CA LYS A 72 1.07 7.13 -8.21
C LYS A 72 0.54 5.80 -8.72
N GLU A 73 1.41 4.86 -9.08
CA GLU A 73 1.02 3.56 -9.60
C GLU A 73 0.42 2.68 -8.48
N PRO A 74 -0.82 2.17 -8.64
CA PRO A 74 -1.50 1.42 -7.58
C PRO A 74 -0.71 0.18 -7.11
N VAL A 75 0.00 -0.47 -8.03
CA VAL A 75 0.80 -1.67 -7.72
C VAL A 75 2.03 -1.34 -6.88
N ILE A 76 2.63 -0.17 -7.10
CA ILE A 76 3.76 0.33 -6.30
C ILE A 76 3.26 0.68 -4.90
N GLN A 77 2.15 1.42 -4.81
CA GLN A 77 1.52 1.76 -3.52
C GLN A 77 1.15 0.52 -2.69
N LEU A 78 0.54 -0.48 -3.33
CA LEU A 78 0.17 -1.73 -2.68
C LEU A 78 1.40 -2.47 -2.14
N ASN A 79 2.44 -2.62 -2.95
CA ASN A 79 3.66 -3.32 -2.54
C ASN A 79 4.42 -2.57 -1.44
N ILE A 80 4.52 -1.23 -1.53
CA ILE A 80 5.11 -0.41 -0.46
C ILE A 80 4.31 -0.57 0.84
N ARG A 81 2.98 -0.56 0.77
CA ARG A 81 2.12 -0.77 1.95
C ARG A 81 2.35 -2.13 2.59
N ILE A 82 2.41 -3.21 1.80
CA ILE A 82 2.69 -4.56 2.31
C ILE A 82 4.07 -4.60 2.98
N ILE A 83 5.10 -4.00 2.37
CA ILE A 83 6.45 -3.93 2.95
C ILE A 83 6.43 -3.14 4.27
N ASN A 84 5.72 -2.02 4.32
CA ASN A 84 5.57 -1.22 5.54
C ASN A 84 4.85 -1.99 6.65
N GLU A 85 3.81 -2.76 6.31
CA GLU A 85 3.10 -3.65 7.22
C GLU A 85 4.04 -4.75 7.75
N ILE A 86 4.86 -5.38 6.90
CA ILE A 86 5.88 -6.35 7.33
C ILE A 86 6.89 -5.72 8.31
N LEU A 87 7.36 -4.50 8.03
CA LEU A 87 8.37 -3.85 8.85
C LEU A 87 7.86 -3.41 10.23
N ASN A 88 6.57 -3.08 10.34
CA ASN A 88 6.01 -2.43 11.53
C ASN A 88 4.99 -3.29 12.30
N ASP A 89 4.40 -4.31 11.69
CA ASP A 89 3.37 -5.14 12.30
C ASP A 89 3.90 -6.52 12.70
N VAL A 90 4.13 -6.67 14.01
CA VAL A 90 4.58 -7.92 14.63
C VAL A 90 3.52 -9.02 14.49
N SER A 91 2.22 -8.70 14.40
CA SER A 91 1.16 -9.71 14.29
C SER A 91 1.17 -10.41 12.92
N ILE A 92 1.65 -9.72 11.89
CA ILE A 92 1.77 -10.26 10.52
C ILE A 92 3.00 -11.16 10.39
N THR A 93 4.13 -10.72 10.94
CA THR A 93 5.43 -11.40 10.76
C THR A 93 5.74 -12.43 11.84
N GLN A 94 5.14 -12.29 13.03
CA GLN A 94 5.53 -12.99 14.26
C GLN A 94 6.99 -12.75 14.68
N GLU A 95 7.63 -11.71 14.13
CA GLU A 95 9.00 -11.31 14.43
C GLU A 95 9.02 -10.12 15.38
N TYR A 96 9.53 -10.35 16.59
CA TYR A 96 9.56 -9.34 17.65
C TYR A 96 10.72 -8.34 17.49
N ASN A 97 11.77 -8.74 16.78
CA ASN A 97 12.93 -7.91 16.54
C ASN A 97 12.88 -7.25 15.14
N THR A 98 13.53 -6.10 15.02
CA THR A 98 13.55 -5.33 13.76
C THR A 98 14.32 -6.06 12.65
N GLU A 99 15.38 -6.80 12.99
CA GLU A 99 16.24 -7.51 12.04
C GLU A 99 15.47 -8.59 11.26
N GLY A 100 14.72 -9.44 11.96
CA GLY A 100 13.88 -10.48 11.37
C GLY A 100 12.77 -9.90 10.49
N ARG A 101 12.14 -8.78 10.90
CA ARG A 101 11.18 -8.07 10.05
C ARG A 101 11.84 -7.50 8.78
N THR A 102 13.05 -6.95 8.90
CA THR A 102 13.85 -6.50 7.76
C THR A 102 14.21 -7.66 6.82
N GLU A 103 14.54 -8.84 7.35
CA GLU A 103 14.82 -10.03 6.54
C GLU A 103 13.58 -10.46 5.73
N ILE A 104 12.41 -10.51 6.38
CA ILE A 104 11.15 -10.84 5.72
C ILE A 104 10.80 -9.80 4.64
N ALA A 105 10.97 -8.51 4.93
CA ALA A 105 10.75 -7.43 3.98
C ALA A 105 11.70 -7.54 2.77
N THR A 106 12.98 -7.83 3.02
CA THR A 106 14.01 -8.03 1.99
C THR A 106 13.68 -9.22 1.08
N ARG A 107 13.21 -10.32 1.67
CA ARG A 107 12.74 -11.49 0.91
C ARG A 107 11.52 -11.14 0.06
N LYS A 108 10.57 -10.37 0.60
CA LYS A 108 9.40 -9.91 -0.16
C LYS A 108 9.81 -9.05 -1.35
N ILE A 109 10.70 -8.08 -1.16
CA ILE A 109 11.26 -7.25 -2.23
C ILE A 109 11.95 -8.13 -3.28
N SER A 110 12.80 -9.06 -2.86
CA SER A 110 13.49 -10.00 -3.76
C SER A 110 12.52 -10.82 -4.62
N ASN A 111 11.39 -11.26 -4.06
CA ASN A 111 10.36 -11.99 -4.79
C ASN A 111 9.61 -11.13 -5.83
N LEU A 112 9.47 -9.83 -5.57
CA LEU A 112 8.82 -8.88 -6.48
C LEU A 112 9.75 -8.40 -7.59
N ARG A 113 11.07 -8.44 -7.36
CA ARG A 113 12.09 -8.06 -8.34
C ARG A 113 12.31 -9.14 -9.40
N ASN A 114 13.07 -8.78 -10.42
CA ASN A 114 13.47 -9.70 -11.49
C ASN A 114 14.11 -10.98 -10.90
N LYS A 115 13.72 -12.15 -11.43
CA LYS A 115 14.08 -13.51 -10.95
C LYS A 115 13.36 -13.99 -9.69
N GLY A 116 12.48 -13.18 -9.09
CA GLY A 116 11.59 -13.60 -8.01
C GLY A 116 10.42 -14.49 -8.48
N LEU A 117 9.59 -14.95 -7.54
CA LEU A 117 8.37 -15.73 -7.85
C LEU A 117 7.16 -14.86 -8.17
N GLU A 118 7.14 -13.62 -7.68
CA GLU A 118 6.04 -12.65 -7.79
C GLU A 118 6.46 -11.45 -8.64
N GLN A 119 7.30 -11.69 -9.65
CA GLN A 119 7.96 -10.65 -10.43
C GLN A 119 6.98 -9.60 -10.91
N ASN A 120 7.36 -8.35 -10.73
CA ASN A 120 6.61 -7.20 -11.19
C ASN A 120 7.59 -6.24 -11.86
N ALA A 121 7.51 -6.13 -13.18
CA ALA A 121 8.43 -5.30 -13.96
C ALA A 121 8.42 -3.84 -13.51
N ALA A 122 7.25 -3.26 -13.26
CA ALA A 122 7.14 -1.88 -12.78
C ALA A 122 7.76 -1.71 -11.38
N PHE A 123 7.65 -2.70 -10.50
CA PHE A 123 8.27 -2.67 -9.18
C PHE A 123 9.79 -2.86 -9.26
N ASP A 124 10.30 -3.69 -10.18
CA ASP A 124 11.74 -3.83 -10.39
C ASP A 124 12.35 -2.54 -10.94
N GLU A 125 11.71 -1.91 -11.93
CA GLU A 125 12.10 -0.60 -12.46
C GLU A 125 12.07 0.48 -11.37
N PHE A 126 11.04 0.49 -10.53
CA PHE A 126 10.97 1.36 -9.36
C PHE A 126 12.15 1.12 -8.40
N CYS A 127 12.48 -0.12 -8.07
CA CYS A 127 13.64 -0.43 -7.23
C CYS A 127 14.96 0.03 -7.86
N ASN A 128 15.15 -0.20 -9.16
CA ASN A 128 16.36 0.24 -9.87
C ASN A 128 16.46 1.77 -9.89
N LEU A 129 15.36 2.49 -10.07
CA LEU A 129 15.32 3.94 -9.99
C LEU A 129 15.74 4.43 -8.59
N VAL A 130 15.19 3.84 -7.53
CA VAL A 130 15.55 4.20 -6.15
C VAL A 130 17.03 3.96 -5.89
N LEU A 131 17.55 2.79 -6.26
CA LEU A 131 18.97 2.46 -6.10
C LEU A 131 19.86 3.46 -6.84
N ASN A 132 19.55 3.76 -8.11
CA ASN A 132 20.30 4.74 -8.88
C ASN A 132 20.29 6.14 -8.24
N LEU A 133 19.14 6.58 -7.73
CA LEU A 133 19.04 7.90 -7.08
C LEU A 133 19.85 7.97 -5.77
N LEU A 134 19.98 6.86 -5.05
CA LEU A 134 20.80 6.76 -3.83
C LEU A 134 22.29 6.57 -4.15
N ASP A 135 22.65 5.78 -5.17
CA ASP A 135 24.02 5.43 -5.54
C ASP A 135 24.82 6.57 -6.19
N ASN A 136 24.15 7.61 -6.73
CA ASN A 136 24.76 8.80 -7.33
C ASN A 136 25.66 9.64 -6.37
N GLU A 137 25.94 9.16 -5.15
CA GLU A 137 26.92 9.75 -4.23
C GLU A 137 28.33 9.16 -4.36
N ASN A 138 28.53 8.02 -5.03
CA ASN A 138 29.83 7.33 -5.07
C ASN A 138 30.78 7.77 -6.20
N ASP A 139 30.37 8.68 -7.08
CA ASP A 139 31.14 9.10 -8.26
C ASP A 139 31.56 10.58 -8.21
N ASN A 140 31.82 11.11 -7.00
CA ASN A 140 32.54 12.38 -6.89
C ASN A 140 34.05 12.08 -6.88
N PRO A 141 34.80 12.34 -7.96
CA PRO A 141 36.24 12.21 -7.92
C PRO A 141 36.76 13.18 -6.86
N VAL A 142 37.38 12.63 -5.82
CA VAL A 142 38.17 13.39 -4.86
C VAL A 142 39.21 14.17 -5.67
N LEU A 143 38.98 15.47 -5.84
CA LEU A 143 39.95 16.45 -6.35
C LEU A 143 41.01 16.73 -5.30
#